data_AF-A0A803T5X9-F1
#
_entry.id   AF-A0A803T5X9-F1
#
_cell.length_a   1.000
_cell.length_b   1.000
_cell.length_c   1.000
_cell.angle_alpha   90.00
_cell.angle_beta   90.00
_cell.angle_gamma   90.00
#
_symmetry.space_group_name_H-M   'P 1'
#
loop_
_entity.id
_entity.type
_entity.pdbx_description
1 polymer ?
#
loop_
_entity_poly.entity_id
_entity_poly.type
_entity_poly.pdbx_seq_one_letter_code
_entity_poly.pdbx_strand_id
1 'polypeptide(L)'
;MIKVILFLLLVVLIPANYANAQACCSIDRAIDAKIKAAVDSKVSATLAKSQLTCTTIKTSGALAACLHGYTVTGCSCGKACGSWDVRDNSTCHCQCANVDWTAARCCKIVR
;
A
#
# COMPACT_ATOMS: atom_id res chain seq x y z
N MET A 1 64.32 -11.25 9.98
CA MET A 1 63.47 -12.46 9.84
C MET A 1 62.19 -12.38 10.69
N ILE A 2 62.26 -12.06 11.98
CA ILE A 2 61.08 -11.90 12.87
C ILE A 2 60.04 -10.87 12.37
N LYS A 3 60.47 -9.73 11.82
CA LYS A 3 59.55 -8.69 11.30
C LYS A 3 58.72 -9.15 10.10
N VAL A 4 59.27 -10.02 9.24
CA VAL A 4 58.58 -10.54 8.05
C VAL A 4 57.55 -11.59 8.45
N ILE A 5 57.89 -12.44 9.43
CA ILE A 5 56.96 -13.43 10.01
C ILE A 5 55.79 -12.73 10.72
N LEU A 6 56.07 -11.66 11.47
CA LEU A 6 55.04 -10.87 12.15
C LEU A 6 54.10 -10.20 11.13
N PHE A 7 54.64 -9.66 10.03
CA PHE A 7 53.85 -9.05 8.97
C PHE A 7 52.97 -10.08 8.25
N LEU A 8 53.51 -11.28 7.96
CA LEU A 8 52.75 -12.38 7.36
C LEU A 8 51.63 -12.89 8.29
N LEU A 9 51.89 -12.97 9.60
CA LEU A 9 50.86 -13.34 10.58
C LEU A 9 49.73 -12.31 10.65
N LEU A 10 50.04 -11.01 10.62
CA LEU A 10 49.03 -9.96 10.55
C LEU A 10 48.20 -10.07 9.27
N VAL A 11 48.83 -10.27 8.11
CA VAL A 11 48.12 -10.37 6.82
C VAL A 11 47.19 -11.60 6.75
N VAL A 12 47.51 -12.69 7.45
CA VAL A 12 46.68 -13.92 7.47
C VAL A 12 45.55 -13.85 8.52
N LEU A 13 45.81 -13.23 9.68
CA LEU A 13 44.82 -13.16 10.77
C LEU A 13 43.78 -12.06 10.59
N ILE A 14 44.11 -11.00 9.84
CA ILE A 14 43.18 -9.91 9.52
C ILE A 14 41.96 -10.46 8.73
N PRO A 15 42.11 -11.12 7.56
CA PRO A 15 40.98 -11.63 6.76
C PRO A 15 40.07 -12.64 7.47
N ALA A 16 40.62 -13.47 8.37
CA ALA A 16 39.85 -14.48 9.09
C ALA A 16 38.77 -13.86 10.01
N ASN A 17 39.03 -12.67 10.56
CA ASN A 17 38.07 -11.93 11.38
C ASN A 17 37.01 -11.19 10.55
N TYR A 18 37.34 -10.76 9.32
CA TYR A 18 36.34 -10.13 8.42
C TYR A 18 35.41 -11.15 7.76
N ALA A 19 35.85 -12.39 7.55
CA ALA A 19 34.98 -13.46 7.04
C ALA A 19 33.90 -13.88 8.05
N ASN A 20 34.15 -13.70 9.36
CA ASN A 20 33.18 -14.04 10.41
C ASN A 20 32.03 -13.02 10.51
N ALA A 21 32.22 -11.79 10.07
CA ALA A 21 31.13 -10.80 9.95
C ALA A 21 30.05 -11.25 8.95
N GLN A 22 30.42 -12.04 7.93
CA GLN A 22 29.49 -12.62 6.96
C GLN A 22 28.74 -13.85 7.51
N ALA A 23 29.31 -14.55 8.50
CA ALA A 23 28.74 -15.75 9.10
C ALA A 23 27.69 -15.45 10.18
N CYS A 24 27.86 -14.34 10.91
CA CYS A 24 26.97 -13.93 12.01
C CYS A 24 25.52 -13.69 11.55
N CYS A 25 25.30 -13.48 10.24
CA CYS A 25 23.99 -13.24 9.65
C CYS A 25 23.53 -14.40 8.74
N SER A 26 24.23 -15.54 8.71
CA SER A 26 23.87 -16.66 7.82
C SER A 26 22.51 -17.27 8.20
N ILE A 27 22.25 -17.42 9.50
CA ILE A 27 20.98 -17.86 10.05
C ILE A 27 19.91 -16.79 9.82
N ASP A 28 20.22 -15.53 10.14
CA ASP A 28 19.28 -14.41 9.93
C ASP A 28 18.88 -14.27 8.46
N ARG A 29 19.83 -14.37 7.54
CA ARG A 29 19.54 -14.36 6.09
C ARG A 29 18.67 -15.53 5.66
N ALA A 30 18.85 -16.72 6.24
CA ALA A 30 18.01 -17.86 5.94
C ALA A 30 16.58 -17.68 6.50
N ILE A 31 16.46 -17.09 7.70
CA ILE A 31 15.19 -16.72 8.31
C ILE A 31 14.48 -15.67 7.45
N ASP A 32 15.16 -14.58 7.09
CA ASP A 32 14.62 -13.50 6.26
C ASP A 32 14.16 -14.01 4.90
N ALA A 33 14.93 -14.87 4.26
CA ALA A 33 14.55 -15.49 2.99
C ALA A 33 13.25 -16.30 3.12
N LYS A 34 13.09 -17.05 4.22
CA LYS A 34 11.89 -17.84 4.48
C LYS A 34 10.69 -16.98 4.85
N ILE A 35 10.89 -15.92 5.63
CA ILE A 35 9.85 -14.91 5.93
C ILE A 35 9.39 -14.26 4.63
N LYS A 36 10.32 -13.79 3.80
CA LYS A 36 9.99 -13.16 2.52
C LYS A 36 9.17 -14.09 1.64
N ALA A 37 9.60 -15.34 1.47
CA ALA A 37 8.85 -16.31 0.67
C ALA A 37 7.43 -16.56 1.21
N ALA A 38 7.28 -16.65 2.54
CA ALA A 38 5.97 -16.82 3.18
C ALA A 38 5.08 -15.58 3.03
N VAL A 39 5.65 -14.37 3.17
CA VAL A 39 4.96 -13.10 2.98
C VAL A 39 4.51 -12.95 1.53
N ASP A 40 5.40 -13.16 0.56
CA ASP A 40 5.10 -13.05 -0.87
C ASP A 40 3.94 -13.99 -1.26
N SER A 41 3.97 -15.24 -0.76
CA SER A 41 2.90 -16.22 -0.98
C SER A 41 1.57 -15.78 -0.36
N LYS A 42 1.57 -15.34 0.90
CA LYS A 42 0.36 -14.90 1.61
C LYS A 42 -0.23 -13.62 1.01
N VAL A 43 0.62 -12.64 0.65
CA VAL A 43 0.19 -11.39 0.02
C VAL A 43 -0.44 -11.69 -1.33
N SER A 44 0.19 -12.52 -2.16
CA SER A 44 -0.34 -12.90 -3.47
C SER A 44 -1.70 -13.59 -3.34
N ALA A 45 -1.83 -14.55 -2.43
CA ALA A 45 -3.10 -15.26 -2.19
C ALA A 45 -4.19 -14.34 -1.63
N THR A 46 -3.83 -13.37 -0.79
CA THR A 46 -4.78 -12.39 -0.23
C THR A 46 -5.24 -11.40 -1.29
N LEU A 47 -4.32 -10.89 -2.10
CA LEU A 47 -4.63 -9.95 -3.17
C LEU A 47 -5.48 -10.60 -4.26
N ALA A 48 -5.19 -11.85 -4.62
CA ALA A 48 -5.99 -12.60 -5.59
C ALA A 48 -7.45 -12.83 -5.17
N LYS A 49 -7.73 -12.82 -3.85
CA LYS A 49 -9.09 -12.93 -3.30
C LYS A 49 -9.76 -11.57 -3.04
N SER A 50 -8.97 -10.50 -3.03
CA SER A 50 -9.47 -9.16 -2.76
C SER A 50 -10.33 -8.69 -3.94
N GLN A 51 -11.50 -8.13 -3.66
CA GLN A 51 -12.40 -7.58 -4.65
C GLN A 51 -12.67 -6.10 -4.37
N LEU A 52 -12.89 -5.33 -5.43
CA LEU A 52 -13.39 -3.96 -5.31
C LEU A 52 -14.91 -4.00 -5.38
N THR A 53 -15.59 -3.81 -4.25
CA THR A 53 -17.05 -3.71 -4.21
C THR A 53 -17.45 -2.24 -4.26
N CYS A 54 -18.33 -1.90 -5.19
CA CYS A 54 -18.81 -0.54 -5.38
C CYS A 54 -20.33 -0.47 -5.34
N THR A 55 -20.84 0.56 -4.67
CA THR A 55 -22.26 0.94 -4.66
C THR A 55 -22.40 2.40 -5.07
N THR A 56 -23.62 2.82 -5.40
CA THR A 56 -23.93 4.22 -5.71
C THR A 56 -24.94 4.73 -4.70
N ILE A 57 -24.59 5.82 -4.01
CA ILE A 57 -25.51 6.54 -3.13
C ILE A 57 -26.04 7.74 -3.89
N LYS A 58 -27.34 7.80 -4.11
CA LYS A 58 -28.01 8.93 -4.79
C LYS A 58 -28.94 9.63 -3.82
N THR A 59 -28.85 10.96 -3.78
CA THR A 59 -29.61 11.84 -2.88
C THR A 59 -30.13 13.04 -3.67
N SER A 60 -31.21 13.65 -3.16
CA SER A 60 -31.70 14.92 -3.68
C SER A 60 -30.74 16.06 -3.32
N GLY A 61 -30.70 17.09 -4.17
CA GLY A 61 -29.85 18.26 -3.96
C GLY A 61 -28.38 18.03 -4.33
N ALA A 62 -27.50 18.88 -3.78
CA ALA A 62 -26.12 19.04 -4.22
C ALA A 62 -25.10 18.13 -3.53
N LEU A 63 -25.52 17.29 -2.57
CA LEU A 63 -24.60 16.49 -1.75
C LEU A 63 -25.01 15.03 -1.71
N ALA A 64 -24.06 14.12 -1.92
CA ALA A 64 -24.22 12.68 -1.69
C ALA A 64 -22.99 12.12 -0.97
N ALA A 65 -23.20 11.50 0.19
CA ALA A 65 -22.12 10.95 1.01
C ALA A 65 -22.06 9.42 0.95
N CYS A 66 -20.84 8.89 0.90
CA CYS A 66 -20.59 7.46 1.06
C CYS A 66 -20.75 7.03 2.52
N LEU A 67 -21.13 5.77 2.70
CA LEU A 67 -21.17 5.14 4.02
C LEU A 67 -19.75 4.97 4.59
N HIS A 68 -19.65 4.86 5.92
CA HIS A 68 -18.38 4.62 6.59
C HIS A 68 -17.66 3.38 6.01
N GLY A 69 -16.36 3.50 5.78
CA GLY A 69 -15.53 2.45 5.19
C GLY A 69 -15.61 2.34 3.66
N TYR A 70 -16.35 3.22 2.99
CA TYR A 70 -16.30 3.40 1.54
C TYR A 70 -15.63 4.73 1.18
N THR A 71 -14.90 4.73 0.07
CA THR A 71 -14.27 5.92 -0.51
C THR A 71 -15.03 6.34 -1.77
N VAL A 72 -15.18 7.65 -1.97
CA VAL A 72 -15.73 8.19 -3.23
C VAL A 72 -14.72 7.94 -4.36
N THR A 73 -15.16 7.26 -5.42
CA THR A 73 -14.36 7.06 -6.64
C THR A 73 -14.84 7.90 -7.81
N GLY A 74 -16.02 8.51 -7.71
CA GLY A 74 -16.54 9.45 -8.69
C GLY A 74 -17.90 9.99 -8.30
N CYS A 75 -18.28 11.11 -8.90
CA CYS A 75 -19.56 11.75 -8.69
C CYS A 75 -20.32 11.89 -10.01
N SER A 76 -21.64 11.97 -9.91
CA SER A 76 -22.53 12.32 -11.00
C SER A 76 -23.59 13.28 -10.49
N CYS A 77 -23.94 14.27 -11.30
CA CYS A 77 -24.88 15.32 -10.95
C CYS A 77 -26.04 15.31 -11.94
N GLY A 78 -27.22 15.67 -11.45
CA GLY A 78 -28.35 15.96 -12.31
C GLY A 78 -28.19 17.26 -13.09
N LYS A 79 -29.21 17.60 -13.88
CA LYS A 79 -29.22 18.77 -14.81
C LYS A 79 -28.02 18.85 -15.77
N ALA A 80 -27.43 17.71 -16.15
CA ALA A 80 -26.23 17.64 -16.98
C ALA A 80 -25.03 18.45 -16.40
N CYS A 81 -24.98 18.62 -15.08
CA CYS A 81 -23.88 19.29 -14.41
C CYS A 81 -22.63 18.40 -14.42
N GLY A 82 -21.53 18.89 -15.01
CA GLY A 82 -20.23 18.21 -14.99
C GLY A 82 -19.28 18.69 -13.88
N SER A 83 -19.64 19.76 -13.17
CA SER A 83 -18.79 20.38 -12.14
C SER A 83 -19.12 19.85 -10.76
N TRP A 84 -18.19 19.09 -10.18
CA TRP A 84 -18.30 18.52 -8.85
C TRP A 84 -16.94 18.43 -8.15
N ASP A 85 -16.97 18.37 -6.83
CA ASP A 85 -15.82 18.12 -5.97
C ASP A 85 -16.13 17.02 -4.94
N VAL A 86 -15.08 16.48 -4.32
CA VAL A 86 -15.21 15.55 -3.18
C VAL A 86 -14.75 16.27 -1.92
N ARG A 87 -15.66 16.36 -0.94
CA ARG A 87 -15.42 16.92 0.39
C ARG A 87 -15.11 15.81 1.37
N ASP A 88 -14.13 16.06 2.24
CA ASP A 88 -13.75 15.16 3.33
C ASP A 88 -13.54 13.70 2.89
N ASN A 89 -13.06 13.52 1.65
CA ASN A 89 -12.84 12.23 0.98
C ASN A 89 -14.04 11.27 0.91
N SER A 90 -15.25 11.74 1.24
CA SER A 90 -16.41 10.89 1.46
C SER A 90 -17.71 11.44 0.88
N THR A 91 -17.75 12.72 0.53
CA THR A 91 -18.99 13.39 0.09
C THR A 91 -18.80 14.04 -1.27
N CYS A 92 -19.59 13.61 -2.26
CA CYS A 92 -19.71 14.31 -3.52
C CYS A 92 -20.51 15.59 -3.34
N HIS A 93 -20.00 16.69 -3.92
CA HIS A 93 -20.67 17.97 -3.98
C HIS A 93 -20.78 18.46 -5.43
N CYS A 94 -22.01 18.62 -5.93
CA CYS A 94 -22.28 19.18 -7.24
C CYS A 94 -22.36 20.70 -7.18
N GLN A 95 -21.59 21.39 -8.01
CA GLN A 95 -21.34 22.83 -7.88
C GLN A 95 -22.28 23.70 -8.72
N CYS A 96 -22.98 23.12 -9.70
CA CYS A 96 -23.88 23.90 -10.55
C CYS A 96 -25.09 24.40 -9.76
N ALA A 97 -25.66 25.52 -10.20
CA ALA A 97 -26.91 26.02 -9.64
C ALA A 97 -28.07 25.06 -9.92
N ASN A 98 -29.01 24.94 -8.97
CA ASN A 98 -30.27 24.22 -9.11
C ASN A 98 -30.15 22.73 -9.50
N VAL A 99 -29.10 22.06 -9.03
CA VAL A 99 -28.95 20.60 -9.19
C VAL A 99 -30.09 19.88 -8.46
N ASP A 100 -30.78 19.00 -9.17
CA ASP A 100 -31.92 18.24 -8.65
C ASP A 100 -31.48 17.01 -7.84
N TRP A 101 -30.37 16.38 -8.21
CA TRP A 101 -29.80 15.25 -7.48
C TRP A 101 -28.29 15.14 -7.63
N THR A 102 -27.67 14.46 -6.67
CA THR A 102 -26.24 14.09 -6.67
C THR A 102 -26.12 12.60 -6.44
N ALA A 103 -25.15 11.96 -7.10
CA ALA A 103 -24.81 10.56 -6.88
C ALA A 103 -23.31 10.41 -6.63
N ALA A 104 -22.97 9.69 -5.56
CA ALA A 104 -21.60 9.30 -5.23
C ALA A 104 -21.38 7.82 -5.57
N ARG A 105 -20.35 7.51 -6.35
CA ARG A 105 -19.85 6.15 -6.52
C ARG A 105 -18.91 5.83 -5.37
N CYS A 106 -19.29 4.86 -4.56
CA CYS A 106 -18.64 4.51 -3.30
C CYS A 106 -18.04 3.13 -3.43
N CYS A 107 -16.72 3.00 -3.27
CA CYS A 107 -16.04 1.70 -3.39
C CYS A 107 -15.23 1.37 -2.14
N LYS A 108 -15.03 0.08 -1.88
CA LYS A 108 -14.10 -0.44 -0.88
C LYS A 108 -13.47 -1.75 -1.33
N ILE A 109 -12.30 -2.06 -0.79
CA ILE A 109 -11.70 -3.38 -0.95
C ILE A 109 -12.33 -4.31 0.07
N VAL A 110 -12.90 -5.42 -0.40
CA VAL A 110 -13.35 -6.55 0.41
C VAL A 110 -12.43 -7.73 0.19
N ARG A 111 -12.33 -8.62 1.18
CA ARG A 111 -11.50 -9.82 1.14
C ARG A 111 -12.32 -11.06 1.45
#